data_AF-A0A953V5I3-F1
#
_entry.id   AF-A0A953V5I3-F1
#
_cell.length_a   1.000
_cell.length_b   1.000
_cell.length_c   1.000
_cell.angle_alpha   90.00
_cell.angle_beta   90.00
_cell.angle_gamma   90.00
#
_symmetry.space_group_name_H-M   'P 1'
#
loop_
_entity.id
_entity.type
_entity.pdbx_description
1 polymer ?
#
loop_
_entity_poly.entity_id
_entity_poly.type
_entity_poly.pdbx_seq_one_letter_code
_entity_poly.pdbx_strand_id
1 'polypeptide(L)'
;MKNFHLPLPEGTYEELRAEAERARIPATAAAREAISVWLRARKKAATRRAIAEYAAKMAGTHLDLDPELEAAAVEELLRGR
;
A
#
# COMPACT_ATOMS: atom_id res chain seq x y z
N MET A 1 8.80 -16.86 -18.63
CA MET A 1 7.53 -16.10 -18.55
C MET A 1 6.37 -17.08 -18.62
N LYS A 2 5.24 -16.81 -17.97
CA LYS A 2 4.01 -17.62 -18.08
C LYS A 2 2.98 -16.82 -18.87
N ASN A 3 2.26 -17.46 -19.78
CA ASN A 3 1.23 -16.81 -20.58
C ASN A 3 -0.08 -16.75 -19.80
N PHE A 4 -0.66 -15.56 -19.67
CA PHE A 4 -1.95 -15.33 -19.05
C PHE A 4 -2.81 -14.55 -20.04
N HIS A 5 -3.86 -15.18 -20.56
CA HIS A 5 -4.73 -14.55 -21.54
C HIS A 5 -5.76 -13.68 -20.82
N LEU A 6 -5.65 -12.36 -20.98
CA LEU A 6 -6.54 -11.39 -20.37
C LEU A 6 -7.21 -10.58 -21.48
N PRO A 7 -8.44 -10.93 -21.89
CA PRO A 7 -9.21 -10.08 -22.79
C PRO A 7 -9.55 -8.77 -22.06
N LEU A 8 -9.30 -7.65 -22.72
CA LEU A 8 -9.62 -6.32 -22.20
C LEU A 8 -10.92 -5.82 -22.83
N PRO A 9 -11.78 -5.11 -22.07
CA PRO A 9 -12.85 -4.32 -22.65
C PRO A 9 -12.29 -3.30 -23.66
N GLU A 10 -13.06 -3.01 -24.71
CA GLU A 10 -12.62 -2.16 -25.83
C GLU A 10 -12.09 -0.79 -25.36
N GLY A 11 -12.82 -0.08 -24.50
CA GLY A 11 -12.35 1.22 -23.98
C GLY A 11 -11.03 1.12 -23.20
N THR A 12 -10.88 0.10 -22.35
CA THR A 12 -9.62 -0.12 -21.61
C THR A 12 -8.46 -0.44 -22.55
N TYR A 13 -8.73 -1.18 -23.63
CA TYR A 13 -7.73 -1.48 -24.64
C TYR A 13 -7.26 -0.23 -25.36
N GLU A 14 -8.19 0.63 -25.80
CA GLU A 14 -7.89 1.88 -26.49
C GLU A 14 -7.10 2.84 -25.62
N GLU A 15 -7.52 3.04 -24.36
CA GLU A 15 -6.82 3.89 -23.40
C GLU A 15 -5.38 3.41 -23.14
N LEU A 16 -5.21 2.10 -22.91
CA LEU A 16 -3.89 1.50 -22.69
C LEU A 16 -3.00 1.64 -23.92
N ARG A 17 -3.56 1.42 -25.12
CA ARG A 17 -2.81 1.56 -26.37
C ARG A 17 -2.38 3.01 -26.58
N ALA A 18 -3.27 3.97 -26.38
CA ALA A 18 -2.96 5.39 -26.52
C ALA A 18 -1.89 5.85 -25.52
N GLU A 19 -1.94 5.37 -24.27
CA GLU A 19 -0.91 5.66 -23.27
C GLU A 19 0.44 5.05 -23.65
N ALA A 20 0.44 3.79 -24.11
CA ALA A 20 1.65 3.13 -24.54
C ALA A 20 2.30 3.84 -25.74
N GLU A 21 1.50 4.32 -26.69
CA GLU A 21 1.96 5.15 -27.81
C GLU A 21 2.56 6.47 -27.34
N ARG A 22 1.89 7.20 -26.43
CA ARG A 22 2.40 8.44 -25.82
C ARG A 22 3.75 8.23 -25.14
N ALA A 23 3.86 7.15 -24.36
CA ALA A 23 5.06 6.76 -23.65
C ALA A 23 6.13 6.10 -24.52
N ARG A 24 5.82 5.80 -25.80
CA ARG A 24 6.67 5.10 -26.77
C ARG A 24 7.18 3.73 -26.27
N ILE A 25 6.31 3.00 -25.59
CA ILE A 25 6.58 1.64 -25.11
C ILE A 25 5.54 0.66 -25.66
N PRO A 26 5.84 -0.65 -25.73
CA PRO A 26 4.84 -1.63 -26.14
C PRO A 26 3.64 -1.67 -25.18
N ALA A 27 2.42 -1.75 -25.71
CA ALA A 27 1.19 -1.81 -24.89
C ALA A 27 1.19 -2.98 -23.89
N THR A 28 1.81 -4.11 -24.25
CA THR A 28 1.96 -5.25 -23.34
C THR A 28 2.97 -5.00 -22.21
N ALA A 29 3.96 -4.13 -22.41
CA ALA A 29 4.88 -3.70 -21.36
C ALA A 29 4.16 -2.76 -20.38
N ALA A 30 3.43 -1.76 -20.91
CA ALA A 30 2.58 -0.87 -20.13
C ALA A 30 1.55 -1.64 -19.28
N ALA A 31 0.87 -2.64 -19.87
CA ALA A 31 -0.07 -3.50 -19.15
C ALA A 31 0.59 -4.24 -17.98
N ARG A 32 1.76 -4.86 -18.23
CA ARG A 32 2.50 -5.62 -17.21
C ARG A 32 2.93 -4.70 -16.07
N GLU A 33 3.37 -3.50 -16.39
CA GLU A 33 3.75 -2.51 -15.39
C GLU A 33 2.55 -2.05 -14.56
N ALA A 34 1.44 -1.67 -15.20
CA ALA A 34 0.22 -1.26 -14.51
C ALA A 34 -0.28 -2.34 -13.54
N ILE A 35 -0.31 -3.61 -13.98
CA ILE A 35 -0.68 -4.75 -13.13
C ILE A 35 0.30 -4.90 -11.96
N SER A 36 1.62 -4.80 -12.21
CA SER A 36 2.64 -4.91 -11.16
C SER A 36 2.50 -3.83 -10.10
N VAL A 37 2.29 -2.57 -10.51
CA VAL A 37 2.09 -1.42 -9.62
C VAL A 37 0.82 -1.62 -8.78
N TRP A 38 -0.29 -2.00 -9.43
CA TRP A 38 -1.55 -2.25 -8.75
C TRP A 38 -1.44 -3.37 -7.71
N LEU A 39 -0.80 -4.50 -8.04
CA LEU A 39 -0.59 -5.62 -7.11
C LEU A 39 0.25 -5.19 -5.90
N ARG A 40 1.31 -4.41 -6.11
CA ARG A 40 2.14 -3.89 -5.01
C ARG A 40 1.35 -2.95 -4.10
N ALA A 41 0.56 -2.06 -4.68
CA ALA A 41 -0.31 -1.15 -3.93
C ALA A 41 -1.34 -1.94 -3.11
N ARG A 42 -1.98 -2.96 -3.71
CA ARG A 42 -2.97 -3.81 -3.04
C ARG A 42 -2.36 -4.58 -1.85
N LYS A 43 -1.14 -5.11 -2.01
CA LYS A 43 -0.40 -5.76 -0.92
C LYS A 43 -0.08 -4.77 0.21
N LYS A 44 0.44 -3.59 -0.13
CA LYS A 44 0.76 -2.55 0.86
C LYS A 44 -0.47 -2.10 1.64
N ALA A 45 -1.60 -1.92 0.97
CA ALA A 45 -2.87 -1.58 1.61
C ALA A 45 -3.35 -2.69 2.55
N ALA A 46 -3.25 -3.96 2.14
CA ALA A 46 -3.61 -5.10 2.98
C ALA A 46 -2.74 -5.18 4.25
N THR A 47 -1.42 -5.01 4.12
CA THR A 47 -0.51 -4.97 5.27
C THR A 47 -0.85 -3.84 6.23
N ARG A 48 -1.08 -2.63 5.73
CA ARG A 48 -1.48 -1.48 6.56
C ARG A 48 -2.77 -1.74 7.31
N ARG A 49 -3.76 -2.33 6.63
CA ARG A 49 -5.05 -2.69 7.25
C ARG A 49 -4.84 -3.71 8.37
N ALA A 50 -4.05 -4.76 8.14
CA ALA A 50 -3.77 -5.76 9.16
C ALA A 50 -3.05 -5.16 10.39
N ILE A 51 -2.11 -4.24 10.17
CA ILE A 51 -1.43 -3.51 11.25
C ILE A 51 -2.45 -2.67 12.05
N ALA A 52 -3.31 -1.92 11.37
CA ALA A 52 -4.32 -1.09 12.02
C ALA A 52 -5.33 -1.93 12.82
N GLU A 53 -5.79 -3.05 12.26
CA GLU A 53 -6.69 -3.99 12.96
C GLU A 53 -6.02 -4.59 14.20
N TYR A 54 -4.74 -4.96 14.10
CA TYR A 54 -3.97 -5.45 15.25
C TYR A 54 -3.79 -4.37 16.32
N ALA A 55 -3.36 -3.16 15.93
CA ALA A 55 -3.17 -2.04 16.86
C ALA A 55 -4.48 -1.69 17.58
N ALA A 56 -5.60 -1.61 16.87
CA ALA A 56 -6.91 -1.37 17.47
C ALA A 56 -7.29 -2.46 18.49
N LYS A 57 -6.93 -3.71 18.23
CA LYS A 57 -7.16 -4.82 19.16
C LYS A 57 -6.26 -4.77 20.40
N MET A 58 -5.03 -4.28 20.26
CA MET A 58 -4.06 -4.21 21.35
C MET A 58 -4.09 -2.89 22.12
N ALA A 59 -4.84 -1.88 21.65
CA ALA A 59 -4.99 -0.61 22.34
C ALA A 59 -5.49 -0.81 23.79
N GLY A 60 -4.89 -0.09 24.73
CA GLY A 60 -5.15 -0.20 26.17
C GLY A 60 -4.62 -1.49 26.82
N THR A 61 -3.92 -2.35 26.08
CA THR A 61 -3.21 -3.51 26.66
C THR A 61 -1.75 -3.17 26.94
N HIS A 62 -1.02 -4.08 27.60
CA HIS A 62 0.43 -3.94 27.84
C HIS A 62 1.30 -3.86 26.56
N LEU A 63 0.73 -4.08 25.36
CA LEU A 63 1.43 -3.90 24.08
C LEU A 63 1.14 -2.56 23.39
N ASP A 64 0.28 -1.71 23.97
CA ASP A 64 -0.10 -0.42 23.39
C ASP A 64 1.00 0.63 23.59
N LEU A 65 1.45 0.77 24.84
CA LEU A 65 2.48 1.70 25.25
C LEU A 65 3.55 0.97 26.05
N ASP A 66 4.80 1.32 25.76
CA ASP A 66 5.93 0.91 26.58
C ASP A 66 5.85 1.67 27.92
N PRO A 67 5.77 0.98 29.07
CA PRO A 67 5.64 1.63 30.37
C PRO A 67 6.81 2.56 30.71
N GLU A 68 8.02 2.26 30.22
CA GLU A 68 9.19 3.11 30.46
C GLU A 68 9.11 4.39 29.62
N LEU A 69 8.63 4.29 28.38
CA LEU A 69 8.38 5.47 27.54
C LEU A 69 7.23 6.32 28.08
N GLU A 70 6.18 5.70 28.61
CA GLU A 70 5.06 6.43 29.23
C GLU A 70 5.55 7.22 30.46
N ALA A 71 6.32 6.59 31.34
CA ALA A 71 6.91 7.25 32.50
C ALA A 71 7.82 8.43 32.09
N ALA A 72 8.71 8.20 31.13
CA ALA A 72 9.61 9.24 30.61
C ALA A 72 8.83 10.42 29.99
N ALA A 73 7.75 10.14 29.26
CA ALA A 73 6.91 11.19 28.67
C ALA A 73 6.23 12.06 29.73
N VAL A 74 5.74 11.46 30.82
CA VAL A 74 5.18 12.19 31.96
C VAL A 74 6.24 13.07 32.63
N GLU A 75 7.45 12.56 32.86
CA GLU A 75 8.55 13.34 33.44
C GLU A 75 8.87 14.59 32.59
N GLU A 76 8.96 14.44 31.28
CA GLU A 76 9.28 15.57 30.38
C GLU A 76 8.17 16.62 30.36
N LEU A 77 6.90 16.19 30.33
CA LEU A 77 5.75 17.11 30.41
C LEU A 77 5.72 17.91 31.73
N LEU A 78 6.20 17.31 32.83
CA LEU A 78 6.30 17.98 34.12
C LEU A 78 7.49 18.94 34.20
N ARG A 79 8.59 18.68 33.48
CA ARG A 79 9.76 19.58 33.39
C ARG A 79 9.50 20.82 32.55
N GLY A 80 8.67 20.70 31.51
CA GLY A 80 8.31 21.80 30.61
C GLY A 80 7.23 22.75 31.15
N ARG A 81 6.78 22.55 32.40
CA ARG A 81 5.76 23.36 33.08
C ARG A 81 6.40 24.26 34.14
#